data_AF-A0A3D2F9L3-F1
#
_entry.id   AF-A0A3D2F9L3-F1
#
_cell.length_a   1.000
_cell.length_b   1.000
_cell.length_c   1.000
_cell.angle_alpha   90.00
_cell.angle_beta   90.00
_cell.angle_gamma   90.00
#
_symmetry.space_group_name_H-M   'P 1'
#
loop_
_entity.id
_entity.type
_entity.pdbx_description
1 polymer ?
#
loop_
_entity_poly.entity_id
_entity_poly.type
_entity_poly.pdbx_seq_one_letter_code
_entity_poly.pdbx_strand_id
1 'polypeptide(L)'
;MVAVPIDQGGPCNQSKFQVLLNQRVLKDLGLYTSVIDGVSGPKYRKAIAGGEKLLAQWVDGKKYCLSGSERKVLEAVVVAGKRGSSCKYLLSSNQIKYSFDFLRLNRLTDRSYINHKDISGLIWMIDTASELEMRLSLLKFYEETLRSTGTNTRDCRLDVAELKALTQSGSQAEALAGSIDTSQNSGPVKPASKIIEEPTCDDDPLLCPLVQLCERASYYDDGKKAWRTDISASEHVTLAKQQGVSCGVMTNTVTSAAIATCEANPSACSLAELCRTAISFKTGSLSWSTDTALQPHVEFAQNAGISCGIPKPVVASNIITPPVDPVQVVKTTTLGKYTNRKALVIGNSQYSQQTPLRNPSSDAAEIARSLEEVGFEVELALDLTRRELGRAITRFSSNAKEADISLFYFAGHGIEIDGRNYLVP
;
A
#
# COMPACT_ATOMS: atom_id res chain seq x y z
N MET A 1 24.70 50.86 -2.35
CA MET A 1 24.56 49.77 -1.38
C MET A 1 23.08 49.40 -1.34
N VAL A 2 22.70 48.33 -2.02
CA VAL A 2 21.31 47.84 -2.02
C VAL A 2 21.20 46.86 -0.86
N ALA A 3 20.32 47.17 0.09
CA ALA A 3 20.00 46.28 1.20
C ALA A 3 19.29 45.04 0.64
N VAL A 4 19.94 43.89 0.77
CA VAL A 4 19.33 42.57 0.55
C VAL A 4 18.46 42.27 1.78
N PRO A 5 17.19 41.87 1.62
CA PRO A 5 16.30 41.64 2.76
C PRO A 5 16.80 40.45 3.60
N ILE A 6 16.83 40.67 4.91
CA ILE A 6 17.22 39.68 5.91
C ILE A 6 16.06 38.70 6.04
N ASP A 7 16.33 37.47 5.63
CA ASP A 7 15.57 36.22 5.73
C ASP A 7 14.54 36.16 6.89
N GLN A 8 13.26 35.99 6.56
CA GLN A 8 12.14 35.82 7.49
C GLN A 8 11.99 34.37 8.00
N GLY A 9 13.04 33.82 8.61
CA GLY A 9 13.00 32.53 9.30
C GLY A 9 12.81 32.70 10.81
N GLY A 10 11.59 32.56 11.32
CA GLY A 10 11.32 32.60 12.77
C GLY A 10 12.06 31.50 13.55
N PRO A 11 12.23 31.66 14.89
CA PRO A 11 12.97 30.71 15.72
C PRO A 11 12.31 29.33 15.76
N CYS A 12 13.16 28.30 15.77
CA CYS A 12 12.78 26.90 15.88
C CYS A 12 11.98 26.61 17.16
N ASN A 13 10.65 26.57 17.09
CA ASN A 13 9.78 26.33 18.24
C ASN A 13 9.47 24.83 18.41
N GLN A 14 10.49 24.03 18.74
CA GLN A 14 10.34 22.61 19.03
C GLN A 14 10.26 22.36 20.53
N SER A 15 9.31 21.51 20.94
CA SER A 15 9.22 21.08 22.34
C SER A 15 10.45 20.26 22.74
N LYS A 16 10.77 20.26 24.04
CA LYS A 16 11.86 19.44 24.59
C LYS A 16 11.76 17.97 24.18
N PHE A 17 10.53 17.45 24.12
CA PHE A 17 10.27 16.07 23.68
C PHE A 17 10.63 15.86 22.21
N GLN A 18 10.23 16.75 21.30
CA GLN A 18 10.58 16.68 19.88
C GLN A 18 12.09 16.69 19.67
N VAL A 19 12.79 17.54 20.41
CA VAL A 19 14.24 17.61 20.30
C VAL A 19 14.93 16.32 20.78
N LEU A 20 14.44 15.69 21.86
CA LEU A 20 14.96 14.40 22.31
C LEU A 20 14.75 13.28 21.28
N LEU A 21 13.60 13.29 20.58
CA LEU A 21 13.35 12.35 19.48
C LEU A 21 14.32 12.57 18.32
N ASN A 22 14.56 13.84 17.96
CA ASN A 22 15.51 14.19 16.91
C ASN A 22 16.95 13.78 17.28
N GLN A 23 17.36 14.00 18.52
CA GLN A 23 18.68 13.59 19.02
C GLN A 23 18.87 12.07 18.93
N ARG A 24 17.83 11.27 19.18
CA ARG A 24 17.89 9.81 19.07
C ARG A 24 18.24 9.38 17.64
N VAL A 25 17.46 9.82 16.65
CA VAL A 25 17.73 9.43 15.25
C VAL A 25 19.09 9.94 14.77
N LEU A 26 19.47 11.17 15.15
CA LEU A 26 20.76 11.74 14.76
C LEU A 26 21.93 10.99 15.39
N LYS A 27 21.75 10.44 16.60
CA LYS A 27 22.75 9.58 17.24
C LYS A 27 22.87 8.24 16.51
N ASP A 28 21.76 7.63 16.13
CA ASP A 28 21.75 6.37 15.38
C ASP A 28 22.41 6.52 13.99
N LEU A 29 22.32 7.71 13.39
CA LEU A 29 23.04 8.09 12.17
C LEU A 29 24.52 8.45 12.39
N GLY A 30 25.01 8.42 13.64
CA GLY A 30 26.38 8.84 13.98
C GLY A 30 26.64 10.35 13.86
N LEU A 31 25.59 11.15 13.67
CA LEU A 31 25.69 12.62 13.52
C LEU A 31 25.72 13.36 14.86
N TYR A 32 25.25 12.72 15.93
CA TYR A 32 25.17 13.30 17.27
C TYR A 32 25.89 12.44 18.32
N THR A 33 27.01 12.95 18.85
CA THR A 33 27.91 12.18 19.73
C THR A 33 28.03 12.72 21.16
N SER A 34 27.23 13.73 21.53
CA SER A 34 27.41 14.36 22.84
C SER A 34 26.80 13.57 24.00
N VAL A 35 27.50 13.60 25.14
CA VAL A 35 27.08 12.98 26.41
C VAL A 35 26.48 14.01 27.38
N ILE A 36 26.78 15.31 27.22
CA ILE A 36 26.52 16.37 28.23
C ILE A 36 25.65 17.55 27.71
N ASP A 37 25.08 17.49 26.51
CA ASP A 37 24.61 18.75 25.91
C ASP A 37 23.10 18.98 26.05
N GLY A 38 22.74 20.19 26.49
CA GLY A 38 21.38 20.64 26.69
C GLY A 38 20.49 20.50 25.46
N VAL A 39 19.17 20.51 25.72
CA VAL A 39 18.10 20.20 24.78
C VAL A 39 18.34 20.79 23.38
N SER A 40 18.72 22.07 23.24
CA SER A 40 19.00 22.68 21.91
C SER A 40 20.33 23.45 21.87
N GLY A 41 21.46 22.75 22.03
CA GLY A 41 22.82 23.33 22.03
C GLY A 41 23.52 23.41 20.66
N PRO A 42 24.72 24.04 20.57
CA PRO A 42 25.52 24.12 19.34
C PRO A 42 25.83 22.76 18.69
N LYS A 43 26.11 21.72 19.49
CA LYS A 43 26.32 20.36 18.96
C LYS A 43 25.06 19.76 18.35
N TYR A 44 23.89 20.03 18.93
CA TYR A 44 22.61 19.60 18.36
C TYR A 44 22.36 20.29 17.01
N ARG A 45 22.57 21.60 16.92
CA ARG A 45 22.46 22.34 15.65
C ARG A 45 23.41 21.81 14.56
N LYS A 46 24.64 21.43 14.93
CA LYS A 46 25.60 20.80 14.00
C LYS A 46 25.09 19.44 13.51
N ALA A 47 24.49 18.64 14.39
CA ALA A 47 23.91 17.36 14.01
C ALA A 47 22.68 17.52 13.09
N ILE A 48 21.83 18.52 13.36
CA ILE A 48 20.69 18.87 12.50
C ILE A 48 21.18 19.23 11.09
N ALA A 49 22.19 20.09 10.97
CA ALA A 49 22.76 20.42 9.66
C ALA A 49 23.32 19.18 8.91
N GLY A 50 23.84 18.20 9.64
CA GLY A 50 24.22 16.90 9.09
C GLY A 50 23.04 16.10 8.56
N GLY A 51 21.92 16.08 9.30
CA GLY A 51 20.68 15.43 8.91
C GLY A 51 20.01 16.11 7.71
N GLU A 52 19.90 17.44 7.72
CA GLU A 52 19.41 18.25 6.60
C GLU A 52 20.23 17.99 5.31
N LYS A 53 21.54 17.79 5.44
CA LYS A 53 22.39 17.43 4.28
C LYS A 53 22.03 16.07 3.68
N LEU A 54 21.63 15.08 4.48
CA LEU A 54 21.14 13.79 3.97
C LEU A 54 19.76 13.94 3.30
N LEU A 55 18.91 14.80 3.87
CA LEU A 55 17.56 15.05 3.35
C LEU A 55 17.57 15.82 2.01
N ALA A 56 18.60 16.63 1.75
CA ALA A 56 18.77 17.35 0.48
C ALA A 56 17.50 18.14 0.09
N GLN A 57 16.80 17.75 -0.99
CA GLN A 57 15.59 18.44 -1.44
C GLN A 57 14.36 18.25 -0.54
N TRP A 58 14.44 17.34 0.44
CA TRP A 58 13.33 16.97 1.34
C TRP A 58 13.31 17.79 2.64
N VAL A 59 14.13 18.85 2.72
CA VAL A 59 14.18 19.78 3.85
C VAL A 59 13.06 20.82 3.75
N ASP A 60 12.40 21.12 4.87
CA ASP A 60 11.25 22.06 4.92
C ASP A 60 11.65 23.55 4.92
N GLY A 61 12.96 23.83 4.92
CA GLY A 61 13.56 25.16 4.88
C GLY A 61 13.75 25.82 6.25
N LYS A 62 13.30 25.19 7.35
CA LYS A 62 13.44 25.75 8.70
C LYS A 62 14.82 25.46 9.29
N LYS A 63 15.69 26.47 9.25
CA LYS A 63 17.06 26.37 9.76
C LYS A 63 17.11 25.88 11.21
N TYR A 64 18.00 24.92 11.47
CA TYR A 64 18.27 24.37 12.79
C TYR A 64 17.07 23.65 13.43
N CYS A 65 16.10 23.23 12.62
CA CYS A 65 14.98 22.41 13.03
C CYS A 65 14.98 21.09 12.28
N LEU A 66 14.46 20.05 12.93
CA LEU A 66 14.12 18.81 12.24
C LEU A 66 12.67 18.47 12.56
N SER A 67 11.77 18.71 11.62
CA SER A 67 10.35 18.44 11.73
C SER A 67 10.07 16.95 11.96
N GLY A 68 8.84 16.62 12.38
CA GLY A 68 8.43 15.22 12.53
C GLY A 68 8.49 14.44 11.22
N SER A 69 8.26 15.12 10.09
CA SER A 69 8.34 14.55 8.74
C SER A 69 9.78 14.22 8.34
N GLU A 70 10.69 15.20 8.49
CA GLU A 70 12.11 15.02 8.21
C GLU A 70 12.75 13.96 9.13
N ARG A 71 12.37 13.92 10.40
CA ARG A 71 12.79 12.87 11.34
C ARG A 71 12.39 11.48 10.85
N LYS A 72 11.16 11.28 10.35
CA LYS A 72 10.71 9.98 9.84
C LYS A 72 11.51 9.50 8.63
N VAL A 73 11.92 10.41 7.76
CA VAL A 73 12.82 10.09 6.64
C VAL A 73 14.18 9.62 7.16
N LEU A 74 14.76 10.35 8.13
CA LEU A 74 16.02 9.95 8.77
C LEU A 74 15.89 8.61 9.51
N GLU A 75 14.75 8.33 10.15
CA GLU A 75 14.47 7.03 10.78
C GLU A 75 14.45 5.90 9.74
N ALA A 76 13.86 6.12 8.56
CA ALA A 76 13.89 5.16 7.47
C ALA A 76 15.32 4.89 6.97
N VAL A 77 16.16 5.93 6.90
CA VAL A 77 17.60 5.78 6.58
C VAL A 77 18.33 4.94 7.62
N VAL A 78 18.04 5.11 8.92
CA VAL A 78 18.61 4.27 9.99
C VAL A 78 18.21 2.80 9.80
N VAL A 79 16.93 2.54 9.48
CA VAL A 79 16.43 1.17 9.25
C VAL A 79 17.14 0.53 8.04
N ALA A 80 17.25 1.26 6.92
CA ALA A 80 18.00 0.79 5.75
C ALA A 80 19.49 0.56 6.07
N GLY A 81 20.10 1.41 6.90
CA GLY A 81 21.45 1.23 7.43
C GLY A 81 21.62 -0.08 8.19
N LYS A 82 20.63 -0.50 8.97
CA LYS A 82 20.63 -1.81 9.66
C LYS A 82 20.51 -2.98 8.68
N ARG A 83 19.88 -2.81 7.52
CA ARG A 83 19.90 -3.79 6.41
C ARG A 83 21.22 -3.77 5.62
N GLY A 84 22.08 -2.78 5.90
CA GLY A 84 23.42 -2.62 5.32
C GLY A 84 23.47 -1.73 4.08
N SER A 85 22.43 -0.94 3.85
CA SER A 85 22.39 0.08 2.78
C SER A 85 22.80 1.45 3.32
N SER A 86 23.63 2.17 2.59
CA SER A 86 24.21 3.43 3.08
C SER A 86 23.28 4.65 2.98
N CYS A 87 22.28 4.62 2.10
CA CYS A 87 21.35 5.72 1.77
C CYS A 87 21.98 7.13 1.76
N LYS A 88 23.21 7.28 1.27
CA LYS A 88 23.94 8.56 1.37
C LYS A 88 23.30 9.67 0.52
N TYR A 89 22.63 9.29 -0.56
CA TYR A 89 21.98 10.19 -1.50
C TYR A 89 20.54 9.73 -1.70
N LEU A 90 19.58 10.48 -1.16
CA LEU A 90 18.17 10.14 -1.29
C LEU A 90 17.63 10.49 -2.68
N LEU A 91 16.65 9.71 -3.15
CA LEU A 91 16.04 9.91 -4.46
C LEU A 91 15.28 11.24 -4.52
N SER A 92 15.31 11.87 -5.69
CA SER A 92 14.39 12.96 -6.02
C SER A 92 12.98 12.44 -6.30
N SER A 93 11.99 13.33 -6.26
CA SER A 93 10.59 13.02 -6.60
C SER A 93 10.44 12.31 -7.95
N ASN A 94 11.17 12.78 -8.97
CA ASN A 94 11.12 12.15 -10.30
C ASN A 94 11.75 10.75 -10.28
N GLN A 95 12.89 10.58 -9.60
CA GLN A 95 13.54 9.28 -9.48
C GLN A 95 12.65 8.27 -8.71
N ILE A 96 11.89 8.72 -7.71
CA ILE A 96 10.90 7.88 -7.02
C ILE A 96 9.80 7.44 -8.00
N LYS A 97 9.27 8.35 -8.82
CA LYS A 97 8.25 8.00 -9.84
C LYS A 97 8.78 6.91 -10.78
N TYR A 98 9.93 7.13 -11.40
CA TYR A 98 10.48 6.18 -12.36
C TYR A 98 10.85 4.83 -11.73
N SER A 99 11.45 4.85 -10.54
CA SER A 99 11.76 3.61 -9.81
C SER A 99 10.49 2.84 -9.48
N PHE A 100 9.43 3.52 -9.02
CA PHE A 100 8.15 2.90 -8.71
C PHE A 100 7.49 2.29 -9.95
N ASP A 101 7.46 3.02 -11.07
CA ASP A 101 6.89 2.52 -12.32
C ASP A 101 7.61 1.26 -12.79
N PHE A 102 8.95 1.24 -12.70
CA PHE A 102 9.73 0.05 -12.99
C PHE A 102 9.35 -1.14 -12.09
N LEU A 103 9.32 -0.93 -10.78
CA LEU A 103 8.98 -1.98 -9.82
C LEU A 103 7.58 -2.54 -10.09
N ARG A 104 6.61 -1.66 -10.36
CA ARG A 104 5.22 -2.03 -10.63
C ARG A 104 5.09 -2.84 -11.92
N LEU A 105 5.70 -2.37 -13.02
CA LEU A 105 5.63 -3.04 -14.32
C LEU A 105 6.29 -4.43 -14.29
N ASN A 106 7.33 -4.61 -13.48
CA ASN A 106 8.03 -5.88 -13.32
C ASN A 106 7.50 -6.75 -12.17
N ARG A 107 6.35 -6.40 -11.59
CA ARG A 107 5.71 -7.15 -10.47
C ARG A 107 6.65 -7.37 -9.28
N LEU A 108 7.55 -6.41 -9.04
CA LEU A 108 8.38 -6.33 -7.84
C LEU A 108 7.65 -5.61 -6.69
N THR A 109 6.46 -5.08 -6.96
CA THR A 109 5.55 -4.53 -5.97
C THR A 109 4.11 -4.74 -6.43
N ASP A 110 3.21 -5.02 -5.49
CA ASP A 110 1.76 -5.10 -5.73
C ASP A 110 1.08 -3.73 -5.57
N ARG A 111 1.85 -2.70 -5.21
CA ARG A 111 1.33 -1.36 -5.00
C ARG A 111 0.99 -0.71 -6.34
N SER A 112 -0.25 -0.26 -6.50
CA SER A 112 -0.74 0.35 -7.74
C SER A 112 -0.34 1.82 -7.91
N TYR A 113 -0.09 2.53 -6.80
CA TYR A 113 0.23 3.96 -6.77
C TYR A 113 1.21 4.34 -5.66
N ILE A 114 2.05 5.35 -5.91
CA ILE A 114 2.87 6.02 -4.91
C ILE A 114 2.76 7.54 -5.02
N ASN A 115 2.67 8.21 -3.87
CA ASN A 115 2.82 9.65 -3.80
C ASN A 115 4.32 10.01 -3.76
N HIS A 116 4.92 10.11 -4.94
CA HIS A 116 6.34 10.35 -5.14
C HIS A 116 6.79 11.79 -4.81
N LYS A 117 5.86 12.73 -4.63
CA LYS A 117 6.15 14.14 -4.30
C LYS A 117 6.27 14.38 -2.79
N ASP A 118 5.75 13.46 -1.98
CA ASP A 118 5.74 13.57 -0.52
C ASP A 118 6.76 12.64 0.14
N ILE A 119 7.13 12.99 1.38
CA ILE A 119 8.05 12.18 2.21
C ILE A 119 7.59 10.73 2.41
N SER A 120 6.28 10.47 2.34
CA SER A 120 5.73 9.11 2.45
C SER A 120 6.14 8.22 1.27
N GLY A 121 6.21 8.79 0.05
CA GLY A 121 6.72 8.06 -1.11
C GLY A 121 8.22 7.80 -1.01
N LEU A 122 8.98 8.79 -0.52
CA LEU A 122 10.41 8.64 -0.28
C LEU A 122 10.69 7.55 0.78
N ILE A 123 10.01 7.58 1.92
CA ILE A 123 10.18 6.59 2.99
C ILE A 123 9.92 5.19 2.46
N TRP A 124 8.81 5.01 1.74
CA TRP A 124 8.49 3.71 1.13
C TRP A 124 9.57 3.26 0.13
N MET A 125 10.10 4.19 -0.68
CA MET A 125 11.13 3.87 -1.66
C MET A 125 12.45 3.49 -0.99
N ILE A 126 12.88 4.21 0.06
CA ILE A 126 14.07 3.86 0.85
C ILE A 126 13.93 2.44 1.42
N ASP A 127 12.78 2.16 2.02
CA ASP A 127 12.51 0.85 2.65
C ASP A 127 12.56 -0.27 1.60
N THR A 128 11.79 -0.11 0.52
CA THR A 128 11.69 -1.09 -0.59
C THR A 128 13.03 -1.31 -1.28
N ALA A 129 13.75 -0.24 -1.62
CA ALA A 129 15.05 -0.33 -2.27
C ALA A 129 16.04 -1.07 -1.36
N SER A 130 16.13 -0.71 -0.07
CA SER A 130 17.04 -1.37 0.88
C SER A 130 16.73 -2.86 1.08
N GLU A 131 15.46 -3.27 0.99
CA GLU A 131 15.07 -4.68 1.03
C GLU A 131 15.50 -5.44 -0.23
N LEU A 132 15.28 -4.84 -1.40
CA LEU A 132 15.69 -5.43 -2.68
C LEU A 132 17.22 -5.53 -2.80
N GLU A 133 17.95 -4.53 -2.32
CA GLU A 133 19.41 -4.55 -2.18
C GLU A 133 19.87 -5.66 -1.21
N MET A 134 19.18 -5.85 -0.09
CA MET A 134 19.47 -6.96 0.83
C MET A 134 19.24 -8.32 0.15
N ARG A 135 18.17 -8.46 -0.64
CA ARG A 135 17.90 -9.67 -1.44
C ARG A 135 18.99 -9.93 -2.47
N LEU A 136 19.43 -8.90 -3.20
CA LEU A 136 20.56 -9.00 -4.14
C LEU A 136 21.86 -9.41 -3.44
N SER A 137 22.10 -8.92 -2.22
CA SER A 137 23.23 -9.35 -1.39
C SER A 137 23.17 -10.84 -1.04
N LEU A 138 21.99 -11.39 -0.74
CA LEU A 138 21.82 -12.83 -0.50
C LEU A 138 22.07 -13.67 -1.76
N LEU A 139 21.86 -13.09 -2.94
CA LEU A 139 22.17 -13.68 -4.23
C LEU A 139 23.63 -13.44 -4.67
N LYS A 140 24.48 -12.92 -3.78
CA LYS A 140 25.90 -12.61 -4.03
C LYS A 140 26.16 -11.62 -5.18
N PHE A 141 25.14 -10.87 -5.60
CA PHE A 141 25.25 -9.88 -6.67
C PHE A 141 26.39 -8.89 -6.43
N TYR A 142 26.49 -8.35 -5.21
CA TYR A 142 27.54 -7.39 -4.86
C TYR A 142 28.93 -8.04 -4.70
N GLU A 143 29.04 -9.34 -4.45
CA GLU A 143 30.35 -10.02 -4.34
C GLU A 143 30.97 -10.27 -5.71
N GLU A 144 30.15 -10.64 -6.70
CA GLU A 144 30.59 -10.97 -8.05
C GLU A 144 30.94 -9.72 -8.87
N THR A 145 30.19 -8.62 -8.68
CA THR A 145 30.34 -7.40 -9.49
C THR A 145 31.43 -6.45 -8.98
N LEU A 146 31.88 -6.60 -7.73
CA LEU A 146 33.04 -5.85 -7.17
C LEU A 146 34.35 -6.11 -7.95
N ARG A 147 34.41 -7.13 -8.80
CA ARG A 147 35.56 -7.43 -9.65
C ARG A 147 35.67 -6.59 -10.92
N SER A 148 34.63 -5.88 -11.37
CA SER A 148 34.66 -5.23 -12.70
C SER A 148 34.43 -3.71 -12.75
N THR A 149 33.75 -3.05 -11.81
CA THR A 149 33.40 -1.61 -12.00
C THR A 149 33.40 -0.71 -10.76
N GLY A 150 33.62 -1.22 -9.54
CA GLY A 150 33.92 -0.39 -8.37
C GLY A 150 32.82 0.52 -7.81
N THR A 151 31.56 0.40 -8.24
CA THR A 151 30.45 1.25 -7.77
C THR A 151 29.24 0.50 -7.20
N ASN A 152 29.26 -0.84 -7.14
CA ASN A 152 28.11 -1.62 -6.66
C ASN A 152 28.08 -1.65 -5.13
N THR A 153 27.59 -0.57 -4.53
CA THR A 153 27.35 -0.48 -3.09
C THR A 153 25.89 -0.18 -2.84
N ARG A 154 25.28 -0.93 -1.93
CA ARG A 154 23.91 -0.70 -1.46
C ARG A 154 23.77 0.73 -0.93
N ASP A 155 22.94 1.53 -1.56
CA ASP A 155 22.80 2.96 -1.30
C ASP A 155 21.34 3.45 -1.35
N CYS A 156 20.39 2.52 -1.29
CA CYS A 156 18.95 2.74 -1.33
C CYS A 156 18.45 3.31 -2.66
N ARG A 157 19.26 3.22 -3.72
CA ARG A 157 18.90 3.59 -5.10
C ARG A 157 19.21 2.41 -6.00
N LEU A 158 18.17 1.80 -6.57
CA LEU A 158 18.35 0.67 -7.46
C LEU A 158 18.86 1.15 -8.83
N ASP A 159 20.10 0.77 -9.16
CA ASP A 159 20.70 1.01 -10.45
C ASP A 159 20.22 0.02 -11.52
N VAL A 160 20.60 0.26 -12.78
CA VAL A 160 20.19 -0.57 -13.92
C VAL A 160 20.63 -2.04 -13.76
N ALA A 161 21.81 -2.28 -13.20
CA ALA A 161 22.34 -3.63 -13.05
C ALA A 161 21.58 -4.39 -11.94
N GLU A 162 21.30 -3.72 -10.83
CA GLU A 162 20.48 -4.23 -9.72
C GLU A 162 19.06 -4.54 -10.19
N LEU A 163 18.43 -3.61 -10.89
CA LEU A 163 17.09 -3.79 -11.45
C LEU A 163 17.05 -4.96 -12.45
N LYS A 164 18.05 -5.08 -13.33
CA LYS A 164 18.15 -6.21 -14.26
C LYS A 164 18.33 -7.55 -13.55
N ALA A 165 19.13 -7.58 -12.48
CA ALA A 165 19.35 -8.78 -11.68
C ALA A 165 18.07 -9.24 -10.95
N LEU A 166 17.19 -8.30 -10.58
CA LEU A 166 15.91 -8.59 -9.94
C LEU A 166 14.85 -9.17 -10.91
N THR A 167 14.91 -8.85 -12.20
CA THR A 167 13.83 -9.11 -13.17
C THR A 167 14.10 -10.25 -14.14
N GLN A 168 14.66 -11.39 -13.70
CA GLN A 168 15.03 -12.50 -14.60
C GLN A 168 13.99 -12.74 -15.73
N SER A 169 14.38 -12.39 -16.98
CA SER A 169 13.71 -12.51 -18.30
C SER A 169 12.64 -11.46 -18.72
N GLY A 170 12.99 -10.61 -19.70
CA GLY A 170 12.05 -9.85 -20.54
C GLY A 170 12.64 -8.60 -21.23
N SER A 171 12.54 -8.50 -22.56
CA SER A 171 13.11 -7.40 -23.37
C SER A 171 12.52 -6.00 -23.11
N GLN A 172 11.36 -5.91 -22.43
CA GLN A 172 10.75 -4.63 -22.03
C GLN A 172 11.42 -3.99 -20.80
N ALA A 173 12.07 -4.77 -19.93
CA ALA A 173 12.77 -4.24 -18.75
C ALA A 173 14.02 -3.41 -19.13
N GLU A 174 14.65 -3.72 -20.28
CA GLU A 174 15.88 -3.07 -20.73
C GLU A 174 15.65 -1.62 -21.20
N ALA A 175 14.55 -1.34 -21.90
CA ALA A 175 14.21 0.01 -22.35
C ALA A 175 13.83 0.96 -21.19
N LEU A 176 13.23 0.41 -20.12
CA LEU A 176 12.79 1.19 -18.97
C LEU A 176 13.92 1.46 -17.97
N ALA A 177 14.83 0.49 -17.77
CA ALA A 177 15.98 0.68 -16.89
C ALA A 177 16.92 1.79 -17.41
N GLY A 178 17.10 1.91 -18.73
CA GLY A 178 17.90 3.00 -19.32
C GLY A 178 17.37 4.42 -19.04
N SER A 179 16.07 4.57 -18.78
CA SER A 179 15.46 5.86 -18.41
C SER A 179 15.81 6.29 -16.97
N ILE A 180 16.25 5.36 -16.12
CA ILE A 180 16.64 5.62 -14.72
C ILE A 180 18.09 6.15 -14.65
N ASP A 181 18.95 5.73 -15.58
CA ASP A 181 20.40 6.02 -15.61
C ASP A 181 20.76 7.45 -16.03
N THR A 182 19.89 8.15 -16.78
CA THR A 182 20.14 9.55 -17.21
C THR A 182 20.18 10.57 -16.06
N SER A 183 19.96 10.15 -14.81
CA SER A 183 19.99 11.01 -13.63
C SER A 183 21.31 10.99 -12.84
N GLN A 184 22.30 10.18 -13.24
CA GLN A 184 23.62 10.13 -12.61
C GLN A 184 24.69 10.90 -13.41
N ASN A 185 24.59 12.24 -13.47
CA ASN A 185 25.70 13.20 -13.34
C ASN A 185 25.37 14.60 -13.90
N SER A 186 25.50 15.61 -13.03
CA SER A 186 25.88 17.01 -13.30
C SER A 186 25.21 17.82 -14.43
N GLY A 187 24.39 18.81 -14.03
CA GLY A 187 24.10 20.01 -14.82
C GLY A 187 22.72 20.04 -15.51
N PRO A 188 22.14 21.22 -15.77
CA PRO A 188 20.79 21.34 -16.30
C PRO A 188 20.81 21.03 -17.79
N VAL A 189 20.23 19.90 -18.20
CA VAL A 189 20.04 19.62 -19.63
C VAL A 189 18.59 19.27 -19.94
N LYS A 190 18.06 20.17 -20.77
CA LYS A 190 16.94 20.19 -21.71
C LYS A 190 16.05 18.93 -21.82
N PRO A 191 14.71 19.11 -21.82
CA PRO A 191 13.77 18.00 -21.83
C PRO A 191 13.77 17.29 -23.19
N ALA A 192 13.95 15.97 -23.16
CA ALA A 192 13.65 15.11 -24.30
C ALA A 192 12.15 14.82 -24.34
N SER A 193 11.55 15.25 -25.45
CA SER A 193 10.29 14.87 -26.10
C SER A 193 9.19 14.18 -25.27
N LYS A 194 8.09 14.93 -25.13
CA LYS A 194 6.76 14.58 -24.65
C LYS A 194 6.27 13.23 -25.21
N ILE A 195 6.31 12.17 -24.38
CA ILE A 195 5.38 11.06 -24.53
C ILE A 195 4.04 11.61 -24.05
N ILE A 196 3.06 11.68 -24.95
CA ILE A 196 1.68 12.03 -24.58
C ILE A 196 1.13 10.78 -23.92
N GLU A 197 1.29 10.68 -22.60
CA GLU A 197 0.59 9.71 -21.75
C GLU A 197 -0.92 10.01 -21.84
N GLU A 198 -1.74 8.96 -21.90
CA GLU A 198 -3.21 9.11 -21.79
C GLU A 198 -3.55 9.75 -20.44
N PRO A 199 -4.45 10.74 -20.39
CA PRO A 199 -4.78 11.44 -19.16
C PRO A 199 -5.31 10.44 -18.13
N THR A 200 -4.81 10.54 -16.91
CA THR A 200 -5.26 9.71 -15.80
C THR A 200 -6.27 10.47 -14.95
N CYS A 201 -6.91 9.83 -13.98
CA CYS A 201 -7.75 10.50 -12.96
C CYS A 201 -7.02 11.67 -12.25
N ASP A 202 -5.69 11.68 -12.26
CA ASP A 202 -4.86 12.73 -11.67
C ASP A 202 -4.81 13.98 -12.56
N ASP A 203 -4.99 13.79 -13.86
CA ASP A 203 -4.96 14.83 -14.89
C ASP A 203 -6.38 15.30 -15.26
N ASP A 204 -7.38 14.42 -15.18
CA ASP A 204 -8.80 14.72 -15.41
C ASP A 204 -9.69 14.01 -14.37
N PRO A 205 -10.34 14.77 -13.46
CA PRO A 205 -11.25 14.22 -12.46
C PRO A 205 -12.41 13.39 -13.03
N LEU A 206 -12.83 13.62 -14.29
CA LEU A 206 -13.91 12.87 -14.95
C LEU A 206 -13.52 11.41 -15.22
N LEU A 207 -12.22 11.11 -15.23
CA LEU A 207 -11.70 9.75 -15.42
C LEU A 207 -11.61 8.98 -14.11
N CYS A 208 -11.99 9.58 -12.97
CA CYS A 208 -11.92 8.95 -11.66
C CYS A 208 -13.09 8.00 -11.38
N PRO A 209 -12.84 6.72 -11.04
CA PRO A 209 -13.81 5.89 -10.35
C PRO A 209 -14.26 6.52 -9.02
N LEU A 210 -15.50 6.28 -8.59
CA LEU A 210 -16.12 6.94 -7.42
C LEU A 210 -15.26 6.89 -6.14
N VAL A 211 -14.67 5.73 -5.85
CA VAL A 211 -13.78 5.56 -4.67
C VAL A 211 -12.56 6.46 -4.80
N GLN A 212 -11.93 6.47 -5.97
CA GLN A 212 -10.74 7.26 -6.25
C GLN A 212 -11.05 8.76 -6.26
N LEU A 213 -12.20 9.17 -6.81
CA LEU A 213 -12.70 10.54 -6.72
C LEU A 213 -12.82 10.98 -5.26
N CYS A 214 -13.37 10.12 -4.38
CA CYS A 214 -13.51 10.44 -2.97
C CYS A 214 -12.19 10.42 -2.18
N GLU A 215 -11.23 9.57 -2.53
CA GLU A 215 -9.88 9.62 -1.97
C GLU A 215 -9.15 10.93 -2.34
N ARG A 216 -9.36 11.41 -3.58
CA ARG A 216 -8.80 12.68 -4.07
C ARG A 216 -9.53 13.91 -3.59
N ALA A 217 -10.81 13.80 -3.26
CA ALA A 217 -11.62 14.93 -2.81
C ALA A 217 -11.66 15.09 -1.27
N SER A 218 -11.44 14.03 -0.50
CA SER A 218 -11.61 14.06 0.97
C SER A 218 -10.40 13.52 1.73
N TYR A 219 -10.25 13.94 2.98
CA TYR A 219 -9.25 13.43 3.92
C TYR A 219 -9.86 13.25 5.31
N TYR A 220 -9.15 12.57 6.21
CA TYR A 220 -9.55 12.45 7.61
C TYR A 220 -8.89 13.55 8.43
N ASP A 221 -9.71 14.33 9.13
CA ASP A 221 -9.30 15.31 10.13
C ASP A 221 -9.95 14.94 11.47
N ASP A 222 -9.14 14.67 12.49
CA ASP A 222 -9.59 14.24 13.83
C ASP A 222 -10.65 13.11 13.79
N GLY A 223 -10.42 12.10 12.93
CA GLY A 223 -11.32 10.95 12.77
C GLY A 223 -12.60 11.23 11.98
N LYS A 224 -12.82 12.45 11.49
CA LYS A 224 -13.96 12.84 10.64
C LYS A 224 -13.50 13.12 9.21
N LYS A 225 -14.36 12.82 8.23
CA LYS A 225 -14.09 13.14 6.83
C LYS A 225 -14.31 14.64 6.58
N ALA A 226 -13.31 15.29 5.99
CA ALA A 226 -13.33 16.69 5.58
C ALA A 226 -12.97 16.83 4.09
N TRP A 227 -13.47 17.87 3.43
CA TRP A 227 -13.08 18.20 2.07
C TRP A 227 -11.63 18.66 2.05
N ARG A 228 -10.85 18.15 1.11
CA ARG A 228 -9.49 18.65 0.88
C ARG A 228 -9.53 20.11 0.44
N THR A 229 -8.56 20.87 0.93
CA THR A 229 -8.41 22.31 0.66
C THR A 229 -7.17 22.62 -0.17
N ASP A 230 -6.37 21.61 -0.51
CA ASP A 230 -5.21 21.77 -1.38
C ASP A 230 -5.64 22.05 -2.83
N ILE A 231 -4.88 22.92 -3.50
CA ILE A 231 -5.16 23.37 -4.87
C ILE A 231 -5.24 22.17 -5.84
N SER A 232 -4.41 21.14 -5.62
CA SER A 232 -4.40 19.91 -6.42
C SER A 232 -5.66 19.06 -6.32
N ALA A 233 -6.41 19.16 -5.22
CA ALA A 233 -7.68 18.44 -5.03
C ALA A 233 -8.91 19.26 -5.42
N SER A 234 -8.74 20.56 -5.73
CA SER A 234 -9.85 21.50 -5.95
C SER A 234 -10.81 21.04 -7.04
N GLU A 235 -10.28 20.48 -8.13
CA GLU A 235 -11.11 20.01 -9.25
C GLU A 235 -11.88 18.73 -8.91
N HIS A 236 -11.25 17.78 -8.20
CA HIS A 236 -11.91 16.57 -7.68
C HIS A 236 -12.98 16.89 -6.63
N VAL A 237 -12.72 17.84 -5.74
CA VAL A 237 -13.70 18.35 -4.76
C VAL A 237 -14.88 19.00 -5.45
N THR A 238 -14.61 19.79 -6.50
CA THR A 238 -15.65 20.47 -7.27
C THR A 238 -16.51 19.46 -8.01
N LEU A 239 -15.91 18.48 -8.71
CA LEU A 239 -16.64 17.43 -9.41
C LEU A 239 -17.46 16.58 -8.43
N ALA A 240 -16.89 16.17 -7.29
CA ALA A 240 -17.61 15.40 -6.27
C ALA A 240 -18.86 16.16 -5.77
N LYS A 241 -18.73 17.46 -5.46
CA LYS A 241 -19.86 18.30 -5.04
C LYS A 241 -20.90 18.49 -6.15
N GLN A 242 -20.47 18.71 -7.39
CA GLN A 242 -21.37 18.85 -8.54
C GLN A 242 -22.16 17.56 -8.81
N GLN A 243 -21.53 16.40 -8.65
CA GLN A 243 -22.16 15.08 -8.80
C GLN A 243 -22.96 14.64 -7.55
N GLY A 244 -23.07 15.50 -6.53
CA GLY A 244 -23.80 15.19 -5.29
C GLY A 244 -23.15 14.09 -4.44
N VAL A 245 -21.89 13.76 -4.68
CA VAL A 245 -21.15 12.75 -3.93
C VAL A 245 -20.59 13.39 -2.66
N SER A 246 -20.99 12.90 -1.49
CA SER A 246 -20.56 13.48 -0.21
C SER A 246 -19.15 13.10 0.22
N CYS A 247 -18.61 11.97 -0.29
CA CYS A 247 -17.32 11.39 0.11
C CYS A 247 -17.14 11.23 1.63
N GLY A 248 -18.25 11.09 2.35
CA GLY A 248 -18.30 11.01 3.81
C GLY A 248 -18.16 12.34 4.54
N VAL A 249 -18.02 13.47 3.84
CA VAL A 249 -17.88 14.79 4.45
C VAL A 249 -19.23 15.32 4.90
N MET A 250 -19.37 15.56 6.21
CA MET A 250 -20.59 16.14 6.78
C MET A 250 -20.61 17.66 6.55
N THR A 251 -21.48 18.15 5.66
CA THR A 251 -21.63 19.60 5.40
C THR A 251 -22.77 20.19 6.22
N ASN A 252 -22.46 21.16 7.10
CA ASN A 252 -23.45 21.94 7.86
C ASN A 252 -24.05 23.06 7.00
N THR A 253 -24.75 22.73 5.93
CA THR A 253 -25.65 23.64 5.23
C THR A 253 -26.66 22.80 4.47
N VAL A 254 -27.88 22.68 4.97
CA VAL A 254 -29.10 23.29 4.39
C VAL A 254 -30.24 23.11 5.40
N THR A 255 -30.95 24.23 5.60
CA THR A 255 -32.30 24.39 6.14
C THR A 255 -33.24 23.22 5.90
N SER A 256 -34.00 22.89 6.94
CA SER A 256 -35.24 22.11 6.96
C SER A 256 -35.92 21.83 5.60
N ALA A 257 -35.50 20.74 4.97
CA ALA A 257 -36.34 19.85 4.20
C ALA A 257 -36.08 18.45 4.78
N ALA A 258 -37.13 17.63 4.92
CA ALA A 258 -37.10 16.35 5.61
C ALA A 258 -35.79 15.59 5.35
N ILE A 259 -35.07 15.25 6.43
CA ILE A 259 -33.83 14.47 6.36
C ILE A 259 -34.12 13.25 5.50
N ALA A 260 -33.51 13.18 4.31
CA ALA A 260 -33.63 12.02 3.46
C ALA A 260 -32.95 10.86 4.19
N THR A 261 -33.74 10.03 4.86
CA THR A 261 -33.28 8.78 5.45
C THR A 261 -32.91 7.84 4.31
N CYS A 262 -32.02 6.88 4.57
CA CYS A 262 -31.69 5.84 3.57
C CYS A 262 -32.95 5.19 2.98
N GLU A 263 -34.03 5.05 3.77
CA GLU A 263 -35.34 4.56 3.33
C GLU A 263 -35.99 5.41 2.24
N ALA A 264 -35.81 6.73 2.27
CA ALA A 264 -36.38 7.66 1.30
C ALA A 264 -35.43 7.98 0.12
N ASN A 265 -34.12 7.82 0.29
CA ASN A 265 -33.13 8.14 -0.73
C ASN A 265 -31.90 7.20 -0.70
N PRO A 266 -31.66 6.40 -1.76
CA PRO A 266 -30.50 5.52 -1.87
C PRO A 266 -29.13 6.22 -1.73
N SER A 267 -29.01 7.48 -2.14
CA SER A 267 -27.74 8.23 -2.04
C SER A 267 -27.42 8.69 -0.62
N ALA A 268 -28.37 8.61 0.30
CA ALA A 268 -28.19 8.89 1.73
C ALA A 268 -27.80 7.64 2.54
N CYS A 269 -27.74 6.45 1.92
CA CYS A 269 -27.36 5.20 2.58
C CYS A 269 -25.84 5.09 2.80
N SER A 270 -25.41 4.55 3.94
CA SER A 270 -24.05 3.99 4.05
C SER A 270 -23.93 2.74 3.16
N LEU A 271 -22.70 2.33 2.81
CA LEU A 271 -22.48 1.13 2.00
C LEU A 271 -23.12 -0.13 2.61
N ALA A 272 -23.03 -0.27 3.92
CA ALA A 272 -23.63 -1.39 4.65
C ALA A 272 -25.17 -1.35 4.61
N GLU A 273 -25.77 -0.17 4.76
CA GLU A 273 -27.22 0.00 4.68
C GLU A 273 -27.74 -0.18 3.26
N LEU A 274 -27.05 0.38 2.27
CA LEU A 274 -27.37 0.24 0.86
C LEU A 274 -27.39 -1.24 0.48
N CYS A 275 -26.34 -1.99 0.82
CA CYS A 275 -26.28 -3.41 0.50
C CYS A 275 -27.29 -4.24 1.29
N ARG A 276 -27.54 -3.94 2.56
CA ARG A 276 -28.59 -4.62 3.34
C ARG A 276 -29.98 -4.43 2.73
N THR A 277 -30.24 -3.26 2.13
CA THR A 277 -31.53 -2.92 1.52
C THR A 277 -31.65 -3.42 0.07
N ALA A 278 -30.56 -3.40 -0.70
CA ALA A 278 -30.55 -3.74 -2.12
C ALA A 278 -30.47 -5.25 -2.42
N ILE A 279 -30.12 -6.09 -1.44
CA ILE A 279 -30.00 -7.54 -1.64
C ILE A 279 -31.11 -8.32 -0.95
N SER A 280 -31.41 -9.49 -1.49
CA SER A 280 -32.28 -10.48 -0.87
C SER A 280 -31.55 -11.80 -0.76
N PHE A 281 -31.88 -12.57 0.27
CA PHE A 281 -31.37 -13.91 0.46
C PHE A 281 -32.49 -14.90 0.16
N LYS A 282 -32.41 -15.57 -0.99
CA LYS A 282 -33.30 -16.68 -1.34
C LYS A 282 -32.45 -17.94 -1.51
N THR A 283 -32.88 -19.03 -0.87
CA THR A 283 -32.35 -20.39 -1.10
C THR A 283 -30.82 -20.53 -0.99
N GLY A 284 -30.16 -19.78 -0.09
CA GLY A 284 -28.72 -19.94 0.15
C GLY A 284 -27.81 -19.04 -0.70
N SER A 285 -28.34 -18.20 -1.59
CA SER A 285 -27.56 -17.29 -2.43
C SER A 285 -28.03 -15.83 -2.30
N LEU A 286 -27.08 -14.90 -2.39
CA LEU A 286 -27.34 -13.47 -2.44
C LEU A 286 -27.74 -13.09 -3.87
N SER A 287 -28.90 -12.45 -4.02
CA SER A 287 -29.37 -11.89 -5.29
C SER A 287 -29.89 -10.47 -5.08
N TRP A 288 -29.88 -9.66 -6.12
CA TRP A 288 -30.56 -8.35 -6.08
C TRP A 288 -31.99 -8.52 -5.61
N SER A 289 -32.46 -7.60 -4.75
CA SER A 289 -33.83 -7.61 -4.28
C SER A 289 -34.76 -7.49 -5.49
N THR A 290 -35.80 -8.32 -5.53
CA THR A 290 -36.87 -8.24 -6.54
C THR A 290 -38.08 -7.46 -6.00
N ASP A 291 -37.96 -6.86 -4.82
CA ASP A 291 -39.00 -6.03 -4.23
C ASP A 291 -39.02 -4.67 -4.94
N THR A 292 -40.16 -4.33 -5.55
CA THR A 292 -40.34 -3.07 -6.29
C THR A 292 -40.15 -1.84 -5.41
N ALA A 293 -40.37 -1.94 -4.09
CA ALA A 293 -40.12 -0.84 -3.16
C ALA A 293 -38.62 -0.57 -2.94
N LEU A 294 -37.77 -1.58 -3.14
CA LEU A 294 -36.31 -1.51 -2.90
C LEU A 294 -35.52 -1.33 -4.21
N GLN A 295 -36.21 -1.31 -5.35
CA GLN A 295 -35.64 -1.16 -6.67
C GLN A 295 -34.77 0.11 -6.85
N PRO A 296 -35.13 1.29 -6.27
CA PRO A 296 -34.26 2.46 -6.31
C PRO A 296 -32.87 2.21 -5.70
N HIS A 297 -32.80 1.40 -4.64
CA HIS A 297 -31.54 1.03 -3.98
C HIS A 297 -30.74 0.02 -4.79
N VAL A 298 -31.42 -0.92 -5.46
CA VAL A 298 -30.82 -1.87 -6.40
C VAL A 298 -30.17 -1.15 -7.57
N GLU A 299 -30.92 -0.26 -8.23
CA GLU A 299 -30.44 0.50 -9.38
C GLU A 299 -29.31 1.44 -9.00
N PHE A 300 -29.41 2.10 -7.84
CA PHE A 300 -28.34 2.95 -7.33
C PHE A 300 -27.05 2.15 -7.08
N ALA A 301 -27.14 0.97 -6.44
CA ALA A 301 -25.99 0.11 -6.21
C ALA A 301 -25.36 -0.41 -7.52
N GLN A 302 -26.19 -0.83 -8.48
CA GLN A 302 -25.74 -1.33 -9.79
C GLN A 302 -25.06 -0.24 -10.63
N ASN A 303 -25.67 0.95 -10.70
CA ASN A 303 -25.11 2.10 -11.43
C ASN A 303 -23.80 2.61 -10.80
N ALA A 304 -23.65 2.44 -9.49
CA ALA A 304 -22.41 2.76 -8.77
C ALA A 304 -21.33 1.65 -8.86
N GLY A 305 -21.62 0.52 -9.53
CA GLY A 305 -20.69 -0.60 -9.65
C GLY A 305 -20.46 -1.37 -8.34
N ILE A 306 -21.35 -1.21 -7.36
CA ILE A 306 -21.27 -1.85 -6.05
C ILE A 306 -21.88 -3.26 -6.17
N SER A 307 -21.10 -4.30 -5.91
CA SER A 307 -21.58 -5.68 -6.07
C SER A 307 -22.41 -6.21 -4.90
N CYS A 308 -22.32 -5.58 -3.72
CA CYS A 308 -22.97 -6.03 -2.48
C CYS A 308 -22.76 -7.53 -2.15
N GLY A 309 -21.64 -8.10 -2.60
CA GLY A 309 -21.32 -9.52 -2.41
C GLY A 309 -22.07 -10.48 -3.35
N ILE A 310 -22.85 -9.96 -4.31
CA ILE A 310 -23.52 -10.77 -5.33
C ILE A 310 -22.46 -11.19 -6.36
N PRO A 311 -22.22 -12.50 -6.55
CA PRO A 311 -21.29 -12.98 -7.58
C PRO A 311 -21.81 -12.57 -8.97
N LYS A 312 -20.91 -12.06 -9.83
CA LYS A 312 -21.28 -11.62 -11.18
C LYS A 312 -21.95 -12.78 -11.93
N PRO A 313 -23.15 -12.60 -12.52
CA PRO A 313 -23.72 -13.62 -13.37
C PRO A 313 -22.77 -13.83 -14.56
N VAL A 314 -22.36 -15.09 -14.77
CA VAL A 314 -21.70 -15.48 -16.00
C VAL A 314 -22.73 -15.31 -17.11
N VAL A 315 -22.64 -14.20 -17.85
CA VAL A 315 -23.55 -13.92 -18.95
C VAL A 315 -23.27 -14.95 -20.03
N ALA A 316 -24.15 -15.94 -20.13
CA ALA A 316 -24.21 -16.83 -21.28
C ALA A 316 -24.59 -16.00 -22.50
N SER A 317 -23.66 -15.82 -23.44
CA SER A 317 -23.96 -15.26 -24.75
C SER A 317 -24.95 -16.18 -25.47
N ASN A 318 -26.10 -15.64 -25.84
CA ASN A 318 -27.12 -16.35 -26.63
C ASN A 318 -26.53 -16.80 -27.98
N ILE A 319 -26.33 -18.10 -28.15
CA ILE A 319 -26.24 -18.73 -29.48
C ILE A 319 -27.57 -19.43 -29.71
N ILE A 320 -28.37 -18.89 -30.64
CA ILE A 320 -29.53 -19.58 -31.18
C ILE A 320 -29.02 -20.70 -32.09
N THR A 321 -29.24 -21.95 -31.71
CA THR A 321 -29.25 -23.09 -32.66
C THR A 321 -30.40 -24.05 -32.32
N PRO A 322 -31.00 -24.71 -33.34
CA PRO A 322 -32.26 -25.45 -33.27
C PRO A 322 -32.14 -26.81 -32.54
N PRO A 323 -33.25 -27.52 -32.24
CA PRO A 323 -33.33 -28.42 -31.10
C PRO A 323 -32.79 -29.83 -31.34
N VAL A 324 -31.99 -30.26 -30.36
CA VAL A 324 -31.92 -31.57 -29.67
C VAL A 324 -31.53 -32.82 -30.46
N ASP A 325 -30.41 -33.43 -30.04
CA ASP A 325 -30.32 -34.86 -29.71
C ASP A 325 -29.35 -35.06 -28.52
N PRO A 326 -29.54 -36.06 -27.63
CA PRO A 326 -28.76 -36.21 -26.42
C PRO A 326 -27.50 -37.04 -26.69
N VAL A 327 -26.31 -36.41 -26.66
CA VAL A 327 -25.04 -37.14 -26.68
C VAL A 327 -24.08 -36.63 -25.61
N GLN A 328 -23.89 -37.51 -24.63
CA GLN A 328 -22.65 -37.94 -23.97
C GLN A 328 -21.62 -36.92 -23.45
N VAL A 329 -21.22 -37.21 -22.21
CA VAL A 329 -20.06 -36.77 -21.44
C VAL A 329 -18.79 -36.56 -22.28
N VAL A 330 -18.18 -35.36 -22.19
CA VAL A 330 -16.71 -35.20 -22.27
C VAL A 330 -16.23 -34.20 -21.21
N LYS A 331 -15.19 -34.65 -20.52
CA LYS A 331 -14.47 -34.05 -19.39
C LYS A 331 -13.46 -32.98 -19.88
N THR A 332 -13.08 -32.11 -18.95
CA THR A 332 -11.80 -31.37 -18.80
C THR A 332 -11.49 -30.16 -19.68
N THR A 333 -11.23 -29.03 -18.99
CA THR A 333 -10.14 -28.11 -19.35
C THR A 333 -9.38 -27.68 -18.09
N THR A 334 -8.31 -28.43 -17.81
CA THR A 334 -7.00 -27.99 -17.28
C THR A 334 -6.97 -26.98 -16.12
N LEU A 335 -7.06 -27.48 -14.88
CA LEU A 335 -6.50 -26.80 -13.70
C LEU A 335 -4.97 -26.72 -13.89
N GLY A 336 -4.39 -25.52 -13.73
CA GLY A 336 -3.01 -25.23 -14.10
C GLY A 336 -1.96 -26.16 -13.47
N LYS A 337 -0.82 -26.33 -14.18
CA LYS A 337 0.45 -27.04 -13.95
C LYS A 337 0.75 -27.73 -12.59
N TYR A 338 0.21 -27.24 -11.48
CA TYR A 338 0.41 -27.73 -10.12
C TYR A 338 -0.88 -28.39 -9.61
N THR A 339 -0.80 -29.67 -9.30
CA THR A 339 -1.95 -30.53 -8.96
C THR A 339 -2.03 -30.87 -7.47
N ASN A 340 -0.90 -30.76 -6.75
CA ASN A 340 -0.84 -31.03 -5.32
C ASN A 340 -0.64 -29.73 -4.53
N ARG A 341 -1.74 -29.05 -4.21
CA ARG A 341 -1.71 -27.77 -3.48
C ARG A 341 -2.25 -28.00 -2.08
N LYS A 342 -1.47 -27.67 -1.05
CA LYS A 342 -1.84 -27.88 0.37
C LYS A 342 -1.92 -26.54 1.08
N ALA A 343 -2.91 -26.32 1.92
CA ALA A 343 -2.96 -25.15 2.79
C ALA A 343 -3.24 -25.51 4.24
N LEU A 344 -2.64 -24.79 5.18
CA LEU A 344 -3.02 -24.78 6.58
C LEU A 344 -3.55 -23.38 6.92
N VAL A 345 -4.80 -23.31 7.35
CA VAL A 345 -5.52 -22.07 7.62
C VAL A 345 -5.95 -22.09 9.08
N ILE A 346 -5.48 -21.11 9.86
CA ILE A 346 -5.71 -21.06 11.30
C ILE A 346 -6.40 -19.75 11.69
N GLY A 347 -7.45 -19.85 12.50
CA GLY A 347 -8.15 -18.69 13.07
C GLY A 347 -8.29 -18.81 14.59
N ASN A 348 -7.54 -18.00 15.35
CA ASN A 348 -7.65 -17.94 16.81
C ASN A 348 -8.36 -16.65 17.23
N SER A 349 -9.55 -16.82 17.79
CA SER A 349 -10.48 -15.78 18.26
C SER A 349 -10.66 -15.81 19.78
N GLN A 350 -10.76 -17.00 20.38
CA GLN A 350 -11.16 -17.21 21.78
C GLN A 350 -9.97 -17.34 22.75
N TYR A 351 -9.28 -16.24 22.99
CA TYR A 351 -8.15 -16.21 23.92
C TYR A 351 -8.60 -16.21 25.38
N SER A 352 -8.01 -17.10 26.19
CA SER A 352 -8.31 -17.18 27.63
C SER A 352 -7.61 -16.11 28.47
N GLN A 353 -6.45 -15.61 28.03
CA GLN A 353 -5.63 -14.65 28.77
C GLN A 353 -5.45 -13.31 28.04
N GLN A 354 -6.04 -13.15 26.86
CA GLN A 354 -5.96 -11.92 26.05
C GLN A 354 -7.36 -11.55 25.58
N THR A 355 -7.51 -10.33 25.06
CA THR A 355 -8.78 -9.87 24.50
C THR A 355 -9.21 -10.77 23.34
N PRO A 356 -10.40 -11.39 23.38
CA PRO A 356 -10.93 -12.16 22.27
C PRO A 356 -11.12 -11.31 21.01
N LEU A 357 -10.93 -11.93 19.85
CA LEU A 357 -11.09 -11.30 18.55
C LEU A 357 -12.35 -11.83 17.87
N ARG A 358 -13.13 -10.97 17.21
CA ARG A 358 -14.43 -11.36 16.63
C ARG A 358 -14.33 -11.99 15.25
N ASN A 359 -13.30 -11.64 14.50
CA ASN A 359 -13.20 -11.93 13.07
C ASN A 359 -12.35 -13.15 12.69
N PRO A 360 -11.24 -13.51 13.40
CA PRO A 360 -10.30 -14.52 12.91
C PRO A 360 -10.91 -15.87 12.50
N SER A 361 -11.93 -16.35 13.23
CA SER A 361 -12.60 -17.60 12.87
C SER A 361 -13.42 -17.48 11.58
N SER A 362 -14.04 -16.32 11.34
CA SER A 362 -14.78 -16.03 10.10
C SER A 362 -13.81 -15.87 8.93
N ASP A 363 -12.76 -15.07 9.12
CA ASP A 363 -11.74 -14.81 8.09
C ASP A 363 -11.04 -16.11 7.68
N ALA A 364 -10.66 -16.96 8.64
CA ALA A 364 -10.07 -18.26 8.38
C ALA A 364 -11.02 -19.19 7.61
N ALA A 365 -12.32 -19.20 7.93
CA ALA A 365 -13.30 -20.02 7.22
C ALA A 365 -13.51 -19.54 5.77
N GLU A 366 -13.54 -18.23 5.53
CA GLU A 366 -13.66 -17.66 4.18
C GLU A 366 -12.44 -17.95 3.33
N ILE A 367 -11.24 -17.73 3.87
CA ILE A 367 -9.98 -18.04 3.19
C ILE A 367 -9.87 -19.54 2.88
N ALA A 368 -10.25 -20.41 3.82
CA ALA A 368 -10.26 -21.85 3.57
C ALA A 368 -11.16 -22.20 2.38
N ARG A 369 -12.39 -21.67 2.35
CA ARG A 369 -13.33 -21.90 1.24
C ARG A 369 -12.77 -21.42 -0.10
N SER A 370 -12.24 -20.20 -0.16
CA SER A 370 -11.65 -19.66 -1.40
C SER A 370 -10.45 -20.46 -1.87
N LEU A 371 -9.65 -21.01 -0.96
CA LEU A 371 -8.52 -21.87 -1.30
C LEU A 371 -8.98 -23.24 -1.83
N GLU A 372 -10.00 -23.83 -1.23
CA GLU A 372 -10.64 -25.06 -1.74
C GLU A 372 -11.19 -24.87 -3.17
N GLU A 373 -11.86 -23.74 -3.42
CA GLU A 373 -12.42 -23.40 -4.75
C GLU A 373 -11.36 -23.31 -5.85
N VAL A 374 -10.12 -22.93 -5.52
CA VAL A 374 -8.99 -22.86 -6.46
C VAL A 374 -8.09 -24.09 -6.41
N GLY A 375 -8.56 -25.17 -5.77
CA GLY A 375 -7.96 -26.50 -5.81
C GLY A 375 -6.86 -26.76 -4.78
N PHE A 376 -6.86 -26.05 -3.64
CA PHE A 376 -6.07 -26.46 -2.48
C PHE A 376 -6.80 -27.53 -1.67
N GLU A 377 -6.06 -28.49 -1.17
CA GLU A 377 -6.47 -29.30 -0.02
C GLU A 377 -6.14 -28.52 1.25
N VAL A 378 -7.18 -28.06 1.94
CA VAL A 378 -7.06 -27.14 3.07
C VAL A 378 -7.29 -27.87 4.39
N GLU A 379 -6.37 -27.67 5.33
CA GLU A 379 -6.56 -27.97 6.75
C GLU A 379 -6.98 -26.69 7.47
N LEU A 380 -8.28 -26.54 7.77
CA LEU A 380 -8.81 -25.44 8.59
C LEU A 380 -8.80 -25.82 10.07
N ALA A 381 -8.23 -24.98 10.92
CA ALA A 381 -8.21 -25.17 12.36
C ALA A 381 -8.53 -23.87 13.11
N LEU A 382 -9.37 -23.94 14.13
CA LEU A 382 -9.86 -22.77 14.87
C LEU A 382 -9.51 -22.88 16.35
N ASP A 383 -9.21 -21.74 16.97
CA ASP A 383 -9.00 -21.58 18.43
C ASP A 383 -8.03 -22.61 19.03
N LEU A 384 -6.88 -22.79 18.37
CA LEU A 384 -5.87 -23.76 18.75
C LEU A 384 -5.05 -23.32 19.96
N THR A 385 -4.88 -24.20 20.94
CA THR A 385 -3.88 -24.01 22.00
C THR A 385 -2.45 -24.11 21.46
N ARG A 386 -1.45 -23.65 22.23
CA ARG A 386 -0.02 -23.75 21.85
C ARG A 386 0.40 -25.16 21.40
N ARG A 387 -0.08 -26.19 22.11
CA ARG A 387 0.25 -27.59 21.81
C ARG A 387 -0.46 -28.07 20.54
N GLU A 388 -1.66 -27.58 20.25
CA GLU A 388 -2.39 -27.93 19.04
C GLU A 388 -1.85 -27.19 17.82
N LEU A 389 -1.52 -25.91 17.96
CA LEU A 389 -0.85 -25.12 16.93
C LEU A 389 0.46 -25.78 16.49
N GLY A 390 1.32 -26.16 17.45
CA GLY A 390 2.56 -26.87 17.14
C GLY A 390 2.34 -28.21 16.42
N ARG A 391 1.28 -28.95 16.79
CA ARG A 391 0.92 -30.22 16.13
C ARG A 391 0.39 -29.99 14.71
N ALA A 392 -0.46 -29.00 14.51
CA ALA A 392 -1.00 -28.64 13.20
C ALA A 392 0.12 -28.23 12.24
N ILE A 393 1.03 -27.35 12.68
CA ILE A 393 2.20 -26.94 11.88
C ILE A 393 3.10 -28.13 11.56
N THR A 394 3.37 -29.02 12.51
CA THR A 394 4.23 -30.20 12.28
C THR A 394 3.60 -31.17 11.27
N ARG A 395 2.29 -31.43 11.40
CA ARG A 395 1.52 -32.27 10.47
C ARG A 395 1.51 -31.65 9.07
N PHE A 396 1.16 -30.37 8.97
CA PHE A 396 1.14 -29.65 7.71
C PHE A 396 2.52 -29.61 7.05
N SER A 397 3.57 -29.31 7.81
CA SER A 397 4.95 -29.31 7.30
C SER A 397 5.36 -30.67 6.74
N SER A 398 4.88 -31.78 7.33
CA SER A 398 5.14 -33.12 6.82
C SER A 398 4.39 -33.39 5.50
N ASN A 399 3.12 -32.99 5.43
CA ASN A 399 2.28 -33.17 4.24
C ASN A 399 2.67 -32.21 3.09
N ALA A 400 3.22 -31.05 3.41
CA ALA A 400 3.64 -30.03 2.45
C ALA A 400 4.92 -30.42 1.68
N LYS A 401 5.70 -31.40 2.16
CA LYS A 401 6.94 -31.85 1.48
C LYS A 401 6.69 -32.38 0.07
N GLU A 402 5.52 -32.95 -0.16
CA GLU A 402 5.13 -33.53 -1.45
C GLU A 402 4.26 -32.57 -2.27
N ALA A 403 3.94 -31.38 -1.73
CA ALA A 403 3.07 -30.41 -2.38
C ALA A 403 3.83 -29.56 -3.40
N ASP A 404 3.20 -29.30 -4.54
CA ASP A 404 3.65 -28.35 -5.54
C ASP A 404 3.58 -26.91 -5.00
N ILE A 405 2.56 -26.62 -4.19
CA ILE A 405 2.32 -25.33 -3.56
C ILE A 405 1.84 -25.58 -2.14
N SER A 406 2.51 -24.98 -1.15
CA SER A 406 2.09 -24.99 0.25
C SER A 406 1.77 -23.57 0.71
N LEU A 407 0.60 -23.36 1.30
CA LEU A 407 0.17 -22.07 1.86
C LEU A 407 -0.08 -22.19 3.37
N PHE A 408 0.40 -21.23 4.14
CA PHE A 408 0.07 -21.10 5.55
C PHE A 408 -0.62 -19.76 5.78
N TYR A 409 -1.78 -19.79 6.43
CA TYR A 409 -2.55 -18.61 6.81
C TYR A 409 -2.84 -18.65 8.31
N PHE A 410 -2.66 -17.52 8.99
CA PHE A 410 -3.02 -17.35 10.39
C PHE A 410 -3.72 -16.01 10.60
N ALA A 411 -4.89 -16.06 11.21
CA ALA A 411 -5.59 -14.91 11.76
C ALA A 411 -5.66 -15.03 13.29
N GLY A 412 -5.22 -14.01 14.01
CA GLY A 412 -5.15 -14.03 15.47
C GLY A 412 -4.19 -12.97 16.02
N HIS A 413 -3.90 -13.04 17.33
CA HIS A 413 -2.88 -12.19 17.94
C HIS A 413 -1.49 -12.60 17.46
N GLY A 414 -0.71 -11.60 17.06
CA GLY A 414 0.68 -11.77 16.66
C GLY A 414 1.55 -10.70 17.32
N ILE A 415 2.81 -11.03 17.57
CA ILE A 415 3.79 -10.10 18.13
C ILE A 415 5.04 -10.14 17.25
N GLU A 416 5.60 -8.99 16.94
CA GLU A 416 6.91 -8.89 16.32
C GLU A 416 7.97 -8.51 17.37
N ILE A 417 9.04 -9.29 17.46
CA ILE A 417 10.20 -8.98 18.31
C ILE A 417 11.45 -9.17 17.46
N ASP A 418 12.24 -8.10 17.31
CA ASP A 418 13.48 -8.08 16.54
C ASP A 418 13.31 -8.61 15.10
N GLY A 419 12.23 -8.21 14.42
CA GLY A 419 11.91 -8.65 13.06
C GLY A 419 11.46 -10.11 12.95
N ARG A 420 11.18 -10.78 14.07
CA ARG A 420 10.61 -12.14 14.10
C ARG A 420 9.15 -12.09 14.51
N ASN A 421 8.29 -12.66 13.67
CA ASN A 421 6.86 -12.78 13.92
C ASN A 421 6.58 -14.01 14.79
N TYR A 422 5.85 -13.80 15.87
CA TYR A 422 5.36 -14.83 16.79
C TYR A 422 3.84 -14.88 16.71
N LEU A 423 3.31 -16.09 16.49
CA LEU A 423 1.88 -16.35 16.60
C LEU A 423 1.56 -16.58 18.08
N VAL A 424 0.52 -15.94 18.58
CA VAL A 424 0.05 -16.13 19.95
C VAL A 424 -1.12 -17.11 19.90
N PRO A 425 -0.96 -18.35 20.42
CA PRO A 425 -2.04 -19.33 20.52
C PRO A 425 -2.82 -19.27 21.83
#